data_AF-A0A954S4Q3-F1
#
_entry.id   AF-A0A954S4Q3-F1
#
_cell.length_a   1.000
_cell.length_b   1.000
_cell.length_c   1.000
_cell.angle_alpha   90.00
_cell.angle_beta   90.00
_cell.angle_gamma   90.00
#
_symmetry.space_group_name_H-M   'P 1'
#
loop_
_entity.id
_entity.type
_entity.pdbx_description
1 polymer ?
#
loop_
_entity_poly.entity_id
_entity_poly.type
_entity_poly.pdbx_seq_one_letter_code
_entity_poly.pdbx_strand_id
1 'polypeptide(L)' 'MSDNNHLIQVKTALAEKYERLSRSAKSDPKTRQFATRALRYRRQVAQLQHESPS' A
#
# COMPACT_ATOMS: atom_id res chain seq x y z
N MET A 1 -17.97 9.64 7.88
CA MET A 1 -16.68 9.72 7.15
C MET A 1 -16.73 8.63 6.09
N SER A 2 -16.74 8.98 4.80
CA SER A 2 -16.96 8.01 3.72
C SER A 2 -16.01 6.81 3.85
N ASP A 3 -16.56 5.60 3.80
CA ASP A 3 -15.81 4.34 3.95
C ASP A 3 -14.59 4.26 3.00
N ASN A 4 -14.67 4.92 1.84
CA ASN A 4 -13.55 5.06 0.91
C ASN A 4 -12.35 5.84 1.47
N ASN A 5 -12.57 6.92 2.23
CA ASN A 5 -11.47 7.68 2.84
C ASN A 5 -10.76 6.86 3.91
N HIS A 6 -11.50 6.10 4.72
CA HIS A 6 -10.91 5.19 5.69
C HIS A 6 -10.12 4.07 5.00
N LEU A 7 -10.68 3.50 3.92
CA LEU A 7 -10.03 2.46 3.14
C LEU A 7 -8.73 2.94 2.47
N ILE A 8 -8.73 4.17 1.93
CA ILE A 8 -7.55 4.83 1.39
C ILE A 8 -6.46 4.97 2.47
N GLN A 9 -6.81 5.48 3.66
CA GLN A 9 -5.86 5.63 4.76
C GLN A 9 -5.23 4.30 5.19
N VAL A 10 -6.05 3.26 5.36
CA VAL A 10 -5.58 1.91 5.74
C VAL A 10 -4.65 1.34 4.68
N LYS A 11 -5.01 1.43 3.39
CA LYS A 11 -4.18 0.91 2.30
C LYS A 11 -2.87 1.70 2.15
N THR A 12 -2.89 3.00 2.35
CA THR A 12 -1.68 3.84 2.37
C THR A 12 -0.75 3.40 3.50
N ALA A 13 -1.28 3.25 4.73
CA ALA A 13 -0.48 2.79 5.88
C ALA A 13 0.11 1.38 5.65
N LEU A 14 -0.64 0.48 5.02
CA LEU A 14 -0.14 -0.84 4.62
C LEU A 14 0.98 -0.74 3.58
N ALA A 15 0.85 0.12 2.58
CA ALA A 15 1.90 0.33 1.57
C ALA A 15 3.21 0.78 2.21
N GLU A 16 3.16 1.78 3.10
CA GLU A 16 4.33 2.30 3.83
C GLU A 16 4.95 1.25 4.76
N LYS A 17 4.12 0.45 5.44
CA LYS A 17 4.61 -0.64 6.30
C LYS A 17 5.38 -1.67 5.47
N TYR A 18 4.84 -2.09 4.33
CA TYR A 18 5.49 -3.07 3.47
C TYR A 18 6.77 -2.51 2.82
N GLU A 19 6.81 -1.22 2.50
CA GLU A 19 8.04 -0.58 2.03
C GLU A 19 9.12 -0.53 3.10
N ARG A 20 8.77 -0.23 4.36
CA ARG A 20 9.70 -0.33 5.48
C ARG A 20 10.20 -1.75 5.67
N LEU A 21 9.29 -2.73 5.60
CA LEU A 21 9.64 -4.16 5.71
C LEU A 21 10.54 -4.63 4.56
N SER A 22 10.34 -4.15 3.33
CA SER A 22 11.23 -4.50 2.21
C SER A 22 12.63 -3.93 2.42
N ARG A 23 12.75 -2.72 2.99
CA ARG A 23 14.05 -2.11 3.30
C ARG A 23 14.76 -2.80 4.48
N SER A 24 14.02 -3.32 5.45
CA SER A 24 14.59 -4.02 6.62
C SER A 24 14.77 -5.52 6.43
N ALA A 25 14.25 -6.11 5.35
CA ALA A 25 14.34 -7.53 5.09
C ALA A 25 15.78 -7.91 4.67
N LYS A 26 16.36 -8.88 5.37
CA LYS A 26 17.71 -9.39 5.08
C LYS A 26 17.78 -10.38 3.91
N SER A 27 16.63 -10.76 3.34
CA SER A 27 16.51 -11.84 2.37
C SER A 27 15.86 -11.33 1.10
N ASP A 28 16.55 -11.49 -0.03
CA ASP A 28 16.10 -11.04 -1.35
C ASP A 28 14.68 -11.49 -1.71
N PRO A 29 14.28 -12.76 -1.49
CA PRO A 29 12.89 -13.19 -1.66
C PRO A 29 11.89 -12.38 -0.84
N LYS A 30 12.18 -12.11 0.44
CA LYS A 30 11.29 -11.34 1.33
C LYS A 30 11.24 -9.88 0.92
N THR A 31 12.37 -9.30 0.54
CA THR A 31 12.45 -7.93 0.01
C THR A 31 11.56 -7.76 -1.21
N ARG A 32 11.66 -8.67 -2.19
CA ARG A 32 10.80 -8.67 -3.39
C ARG A 32 9.33 -8.88 -3.07
N GLN A 33 9.03 -9.77 -2.13
CA GLN A 33 7.65 -10.02 -1.70
C GLN A 33 7.02 -8.78 -1.07
N PHE A 34 7.73 -8.13 -0.14
CA PHE A 34 7.25 -6.92 0.52
C PHE A 34 7.15 -5.74 -0.45
N ALA A 35 8.12 -5.55 -1.35
CA ALA A 35 8.06 -4.53 -2.38
C ALA A 35 6.84 -4.72 -3.31
N THR A 36 6.56 -5.97 -3.72
CA THR A 36 5.37 -6.30 -4.52
C THR A 36 4.07 -5.98 -3.78
N ARG A 37 4.00 -6.28 -2.47
CA ARG A 37 2.84 -5.94 -1.64
C ARG A 37 2.65 -4.44 -1.52
N ALA A 38 3.72 -3.68 -1.26
CA ALA A 38 3.66 -2.21 -1.19
C ALA A 38 3.12 -1.61 -2.50
N LEU A 39 3.64 -2.07 -3.65
CA LEU A 39 3.19 -1.62 -4.97
C LEU A 39 1.71 -1.93 -5.21
N ARG A 40 1.24 -3.11 -4.80
CA ARG A 40 -0.18 -3.49 -4.93
C ARG A 40 -1.09 -2.53 -4.17
N TYR A 41 -0.77 -2.21 -2.92
CA TYR A 41 -1.59 -1.29 -2.13
C TYR A 41 -1.58 0.14 -2.71
N ARG A 42 -0.44 0.64 -3.20
CA ARG A 42 -0.37 1.94 -3.88
C ARG A 42 -1.28 2.00 -5.11
N ARG A 43 -1.30 0.94 -5.92
CA ARG A 43 -2.19 0.87 -7.10
C ARG A 43 -3.66 0.90 -6.68
N GLN A 44 -4.03 0.18 -5.62
CA GLN A 44 -5.40 0.18 -5.10
C GLN A 44 -5.80 1.56 -4.55
N VAL A 45 -4.89 2.26 -3.85
CA VAL A 45 -5.14 3.63 -3.39
C VAL A 45 -5.39 4.56 -4.59
N ALA A 46 -4.54 4.49 -5.61
CA ALA A 46 -4.69 5.31 -6.81
C ALA A 46 -6.04 5.06 -7.52
N GLN A 47 -6.50 3.81 -7.59
CA GLN A 47 -7.82 3.46 -8.12
C GLN A 47 -8.95 4.06 -7.28
N LEU A 48 -8.92 3.88 -5.96
CA LEU A 48 -9.95 4.40 -5.06
C LEU A 48 -10.03 5.93 -5.04
N GLN A 49 -8.88 6.60 -5.19
CA GLN A 49 -8.82 8.06 -5.33
C GLN A 49 -9.42 8.53 -6.66
N HIS A 50 -9.27 7.74 -7.73
CA HIS A 50 -9.85 8.04 -9.04
C HIS A 50 -11.36 7.76 -9.09
N GLU A 51 -11.84 6.78 -8.31
CA GLU A 51 -13.26 6.42 -8.17
C GLU A 51 -14.02 7.26 -7.14
N SER A 52 -13.32 8.06 -6.35
CA SER A 52 -13.92 9.01 -5.41
C SER A 52 -13.80 10.43 -5.98
N PRO A 53 -14.63 10.83 -6.98
CA PRO A 53 -14.72 12.23 -7.35
C PRO A 53 -15.24 12.98 -6.12
N SER A 54 -14.55 14.07 -5.78
CA SER A 54 -14.94 15.00 -4.72
C SER A 54 -16.28 15.66 -5.04
#